data_AF-A0A1I3GJ74-F1
#
_entry.id   AF-A0A1I3GJ74-F1
#
_cell.length_a   1.000
_cell.length_b   1.000
_cell.length_c   1.000
_cell.angle_alpha   90.00
_cell.angle_beta   90.00
_cell.angle_gamma   90.00
#
_symmetry.space_group_name_H-M   'P 1'
#
loop_
_entity.id
_entity.type
_entity.pdbx_description
1 polymer ?
#
loop_
_entity_poly.entity_id
_entity_poly.type
_entity_poly.pdbx_seq_one_letter_code
_entity_poly.pdbx_strand_id
1 'polypeptide(L)'
;MANHKSALKRIRQSEVRRIRNKYYYKSARSAVKVLRNEEDKTAASEQLPKVIALLGKLAKKNIIHKNKAANLTSKLTKHVNGLA
;
A
#
# COMPACT_ATOMS: atom_id res chain seq x y z
N MET A 1 -9.98 -17.35 -25.63
CA MET A 1 -9.01 -16.55 -26.41
C MET A 1 -9.69 -15.23 -26.76
N ALA A 2 -9.00 -14.08 -26.67
CA ALA A 2 -9.63 -12.79 -26.96
C ALA A 2 -9.62 -12.53 -28.47
N ASN A 3 -10.74 -12.77 -29.12
CA ASN A 3 -10.80 -12.78 -30.59
C ASN A 3 -11.20 -11.41 -31.16
N HIS A 4 -11.88 -10.57 -30.38
CA HIS A 4 -12.27 -9.21 -30.81
C HIS A 4 -11.15 -8.19 -30.54
N LYS A 5 -10.98 -7.22 -31.47
CA LYS A 5 -10.00 -6.13 -31.34
C LYS A 5 -10.12 -5.36 -30.02
N SER A 6 -11.36 -5.14 -29.55
CA SER A 6 -11.65 -4.49 -28.27
C SER A 6 -11.15 -5.31 -27.07
N ALA A 7 -11.31 -6.64 -27.10
CA ALA A 7 -10.84 -7.53 -26.05
C ALA A 7 -9.29 -7.57 -25.98
N LEU A 8 -8.62 -7.67 -27.14
CA LEU A 8 -7.15 -7.59 -27.23
C LEU A 8 -6.61 -6.25 -26.68
N LYS A 9 -7.32 -5.14 -26.93
CA LYS A 9 -6.98 -3.83 -26.35
C LYS A 9 -7.13 -3.83 -24.84
N ARG A 10 -8.20 -4.43 -24.30
CA ARG A 10 -8.43 -4.51 -22.84
C ARG A 10 -7.34 -5.32 -22.14
N ILE A 11 -6.86 -6.42 -22.73
CA ILE A 11 -5.75 -7.23 -22.18
C ILE A 11 -4.47 -6.38 -22.07
N ARG A 12 -4.07 -5.69 -23.14
CA ARG A 12 -2.89 -4.81 -23.11
C ARG A 12 -3.00 -3.72 -22.04
N GLN A 13 -4.17 -3.11 -21.91
CA GLN A 13 -4.42 -2.08 -20.89
C GLN A 13 -4.40 -2.65 -19.47
N SER A 14 -4.94 -3.84 -19.24
CA SER A 14 -5.00 -4.46 -17.93
C SER A 14 -3.62 -4.87 -17.45
N GLU A 15 -2.75 -5.36 -18.33
CA GLU A 15 -1.37 -5.73 -18.01
C GLU A 15 -0.55 -4.53 -17.53
N VAL A 16 -0.62 -3.40 -18.26
CA VAL A 16 0.08 -2.16 -17.88
C VAL A 16 -0.41 -1.66 -16.51
N ARG A 17 -1.72 -1.68 -16.27
CA ARG A 17 -2.31 -1.30 -14.97
C ARG A 17 -1.89 -2.27 -13.86
N ARG A 18 -1.87 -3.57 -14.14
CA ARG A 18 -1.48 -4.62 -13.18
C ARG A 18 -0.04 -4.44 -12.72
N ILE A 19 0.90 -4.24 -13.64
CA ILE A 19 2.33 -4.07 -13.31
C ILE A 19 2.51 -2.83 -12.43
N ARG A 20 1.92 -1.70 -12.84
CA ARG A 20 1.97 -0.44 -12.09
C ARG A 20 1.40 -0.58 -10.67
N ASN A 21 0.21 -1.17 -10.55
CA ASN A 21 -0.44 -1.34 -9.25
C ASN A 21 0.31 -2.32 -8.35
N LYS A 22 0.87 -3.40 -8.94
CA LYS A 22 1.71 -4.37 -8.23
C LYS A 22 2.94 -3.69 -7.62
N TYR A 23 3.61 -2.83 -8.37
CA TYR A 23 4.77 -2.07 -7.89
C TYR A 23 4.40 -1.20 -6.67
N TYR A 24 3.42 -0.30 -6.82
CA TYR A 24 3.00 0.59 -5.74
C TYR A 24 2.53 -0.17 -4.50
N TYR A 25 1.75 -1.24 -4.69
CA TYR A 25 1.27 -2.08 -3.59
C TYR A 25 2.42 -2.78 -2.87
N LYS A 26 3.42 -3.29 -3.60
CA LYS A 26 4.60 -3.95 -3.03
C LYS A 26 5.44 -2.98 -2.20
N SER A 27 5.68 -1.77 -2.70
CA SER A 27 6.46 -0.74 -1.98
C SER A 27 5.81 -0.32 -0.66
N ALA A 28 4.49 -0.14 -0.64
CA ALA A 28 3.79 0.16 0.62
C ALA A 28 3.83 -1.04 1.57
N ARG A 29 3.67 -2.26 1.05
CA ARG A 29 3.76 -3.48 1.86
C ARG A 29 5.13 -3.69 2.50
N SER A 30 6.22 -3.38 1.80
CA SER A 30 7.56 -3.47 2.37
C SER A 30 7.75 -2.44 3.48
N ALA A 31 7.32 -1.19 3.26
CA ALA A 31 7.39 -0.15 4.29
C ALA A 31 6.59 -0.50 5.55
N VAL A 32 5.38 -1.06 5.38
CA VAL A 32 4.56 -1.56 6.50
C VAL A 32 5.23 -2.72 7.23
N LYS A 33 5.96 -3.60 6.51
CA LYS A 33 6.70 -4.71 7.13
C LYS A 33 7.86 -4.20 7.97
N VAL A 34 8.63 -3.24 7.45
CA VAL A 34 9.76 -2.63 8.17
C VAL A 34 9.28 -2.00 9.47
N LEU A 35 8.25 -1.14 9.41
CA LEU A 35 7.69 -0.48 10.59
C LEU A 35 7.18 -1.46 11.67
N ARG A 36 6.65 -2.62 11.28
CA ARG A 36 6.18 -3.64 12.23
C ARG A 36 7.30 -4.40 12.92
N ASN A 37 8.45 -4.50 12.27
CA ASN A 37 9.62 -5.19 12.78
C ASN A 37 10.56 -4.25 13.56
N GLU A 38 10.27 -2.95 13.57
CA GLU A 38 11.03 -1.96 14.33
C GLU A 38 10.69 -2.10 15.82
N GLU A 39 11.73 -2.19 16.66
CA GLU A 39 11.61 -2.31 18.11
C GLU A 39 11.85 -0.97 18.82
N ASP A 40 12.62 -0.07 18.19
CA ASP A 40 12.88 1.27 18.72
C ASP A 40 11.70 2.21 18.44
N LYS A 41 11.09 2.70 19.52
CA LYS A 41 9.97 3.63 19.50
C LYS A 41 10.30 4.94 18.78
N THR A 42 11.51 5.46 18.94
CA THR A 42 11.90 6.75 18.35
C THR A 42 11.97 6.65 16.83
N ALA A 43 12.67 5.62 16.33
CA ALA A 43 12.76 5.30 14.91
C ALA A 43 11.37 4.99 14.31
N ALA A 44 10.53 4.22 15.03
CA ALA A 44 9.19 3.87 14.57
C ALA A 44 8.27 5.11 14.47
N SER A 45 8.35 6.05 15.41
CA SER A 45 7.58 7.30 15.39
C SER A 45 7.94 8.19 14.19
N GLU A 46 9.21 8.25 13.81
CA GLU A 46 9.65 9.02 12.63
C GLU A 46 9.21 8.37 11.30
N GLN A 47 9.20 7.04 11.25
CA GLN A 47 8.80 6.28 10.06
C GLN A 47 7.28 6.28 9.84
N LEU A 48 6.48 6.31 10.91
CA LEU A 48 5.03 6.26 10.87
C LEU A 48 4.37 7.25 9.89
N PRO A 49 4.66 8.58 9.91
CA PRO A 49 4.03 9.52 8.98
C PRO A 49 4.34 9.21 7.52
N LYS A 50 5.54 8.69 7.20
CA LYS A 50 5.92 8.28 5.85
C LYS A 50 5.07 7.10 5.38
N VAL A 51 4.86 6.10 6.24
CA VAL A 51 4.02 4.92 5.93
C VAL A 51 2.55 5.30 5.76
N ILE A 52 2.02 6.18 6.61
CA ILE A 52 0.64 6.69 6.51
C ILE A 52 0.45 7.41 5.17
N ALA A 53 1.40 8.25 4.76
CA ALA A 53 1.34 8.94 3.47
C ALA A 53 1.33 7.96 2.28
N LEU A 54 2.09 6.86 2.35
CA LEU A 54 2.08 5.82 1.32
C LEU A 54 0.72 5.10 1.23
N LEU A 55 0.13 4.74 2.37
CA LEU A 55 -1.21 4.13 2.42
C LEU A 55 -2.29 5.08 1.87
N GLY A 56 -2.21 6.37 2.22
CA GLY A 56 -3.09 7.41 1.68
C GLY A 56 -2.97 7.54 0.16
N LYS A 57 -1.75 7.52 -0.39
CA LYS A 57 -1.52 7.55 -1.85
C LYS A 57 -2.12 6.33 -2.56
N LEU A 58 -2.06 5.14 -1.96
CA LEU A 58 -2.68 3.93 -2.52
C LEU A 58 -4.21 4.02 -2.53
N ALA A 59 -4.80 4.56 -1.46
CA ALA A 59 -6.24 4.77 -1.36
C ALA A 59 -6.71 5.80 -2.41
N LYS A 60 -6.00 6.92 -2.56
CA LYS A 60 -6.30 7.95 -3.57
C LYS A 60 -6.28 7.39 -5.00
N LYS A 61 -5.37 6.45 -5.28
CA LYS A 61 -5.27 5.77 -6.58
C LYS A 61 -6.23 4.58 -6.75
N ASN A 62 -7.12 4.34 -5.78
CA ASN A 62 -8.04 3.19 -5.75
C ASN A 62 -7.35 1.82 -5.87
N ILE A 63 -6.08 1.72 -5.44
CA ILE A 63 -5.34 0.44 -5.41
C ILE A 63 -5.75 -0.36 -4.17
N ILE A 64 -6.06 0.32 -3.07
CA ILE A 64 -6.66 -0.25 -1.86
C ILE A 64 -7.91 0.53 -1.48
N HIS A 65 -8.88 -0.13 -0.85
CA HIS A 65 -10.08 0.54 -0.36
C HIS A 65 -9.75 1.52 0.79
N LYS A 66 -10.47 2.64 0.87
CA LYS A 66 -10.30 3.66 1.93
C LYS A 66 -10.39 3.06 3.34
N ASN A 67 -11.33 2.15 3.58
CA ASN A 67 -11.48 1.48 4.88
C ASN A 67 -10.28 0.58 5.20
N LYS A 68 -9.67 -0.05 4.19
CA LYS A 68 -8.47 -0.87 4.38
C LYS A 68 -7.27 0.00 4.74
N ALA A 69 -7.12 1.16 4.09
CA ALA A 69 -6.08 2.12 4.44
C ALA A 69 -6.27 2.65 5.88
N ALA A 70 -7.48 3.06 6.26
CA ALA A 70 -7.78 3.54 7.60
C ALA A 70 -7.55 2.46 8.69
N ASN A 71 -7.95 1.21 8.43
CA ASN A 71 -7.71 0.08 9.34
C ASN A 71 -6.21 -0.17 9.53
N LEU A 72 -5.43 -0.15 8.45
CA LEU A 72 -3.97 -0.29 8.53
C LEU A 72 -3.33 0.85 9.32
N THR A 73 -3.72 2.10 9.07
CA THR A 73 -3.25 3.26 9.84
C THR A 73 -3.53 3.08 11.32
N SER A 74 -4.78 2.77 11.69
CA SER A 74 -5.17 2.58 13.10
C SER A 74 -4.36 1.48 13.78
N LYS A 75 -4.15 0.34 13.12
CA LYS A 75 -3.34 -0.77 13.66
C LYS A 75 -1.87 -0.40 13.83
N LEU A 76 -1.29 0.32 12.89
CA LEU A 76 0.12 0.73 12.96
C LEU A 76 0.35 1.79 14.04
N THR A 77 -0.55 2.76 14.17
CA THR A 77 -0.49 3.74 15.26
C THR A 77 -0.58 3.06 16.62
N LYS A 78 -1.49 2.09 16.79
CA LYS A 78 -1.58 1.29 18.02
C LYS A 78 -0.31 0.49 18.31
N HIS A 79 0.30 -0.09 17.27
CA HIS A 79 1.58 -0.81 17.40
C HIS A 79 2.69 0.11 17.90
N VAL A 80 2.92 1.24 17.24
CA VAL A 80 3.97 2.20 17.62
C VAL A 80 3.75 2.76 19.02
N ASN A 81 2.51 3.07 19.39
CA ASN A 81 2.17 3.56 20.73
C ASN A 81 2.38 2.51 21.83
N GLY A 82 2.31 1.21 21.47
CA GLY A 82 2.52 0.09 22.39
C GLY A 82 3.99 -0.32 22.53
N LEU A 83 4.90 0.24 21.72
CA LEU A 83 6.33 0.07 21.92
C LEU A 83 6.78 0.84 23.16
N ALA A 84 7.61 0.20 23.99
CA ALA A 84 8.13 0.77 25.24
C ALA A 84 8.97 2.02 24.94
#